data_AF-A0A1A8LI79-F1
#
_entry.id   AF-A0A1A8LI79-F1
#
_cell.length_a   1.000
_cell.length_b   1.000
_cell.length_c   1.000
_cell.angle_alpha   90.00
_cell.angle_beta   90.00
_cell.angle_gamma   90.00
#
_symmetry.space_group_name_H-M   'P 1'
#
loop_
_entity.id
_entity.type
_entity.pdbx_description
1 polymer ?
#
loop_
_entity_poly.entity_id
_entity_poly.type
_entity_poly.pdbx_seq_one_letter_code
_entity_poly.pdbx_strand_id
1 'polypeptide(L)' 'GDYIFWTDWVRRAVLRADKYTGGDMKVLRADIPQQPMGIVAVANDTNNCEFSQCRVNNGGCHDLCLLTSEGRVT' A
#
# COMPACT_ATOMS: atom_id res chain seq x y z
N GLY A 1 -2.51 -4.75 -10.80
CA GLY A 1 -2.26 -3.83 -11.93
C GLY A 1 -0.83 -3.95 -12.43
N ASP A 2 -0.52 -3.34 -13.57
CA ASP A 2 0.78 -3.47 -14.28
C ASP A 2 1.68 -2.24 -14.16
N TYR A 3 1.27 -1.27 -13.35
CA TYR A 3 2.00 -0.03 -13.15
C TYR A 3 2.55 0.07 -11.73
N ILE A 4 3.73 0.67 -11.60
CA ILE A 4 4.25 1.19 -10.34
C ILE A 4 3.91 2.66 -10.21
N PHE A 5 3.66 3.12 -8.99
CA PHE A 5 3.30 4.49 -8.66
C PHE A 5 4.24 5.00 -7.58
N TRP A 6 4.68 6.26 -7.69
CA TRP A 6 5.52 6.89 -6.68
C TRP A 6 5.30 8.39 -6.61
N THR A 7 5.75 8.97 -5.49
CA THR A 7 5.82 10.41 -5.25
C THR A 7 7.23 10.91 -5.51
N ASP A 8 7.34 12.11 -6.07
CA ASP A 8 8.61 12.76 -6.38
C ASP A 8 8.65 14.15 -5.73
N TRP A 9 9.66 14.39 -4.89
CA TRP A 9 9.83 15.66 -4.18
C TRP A 9 10.31 16.80 -5.07
N VAL A 10 11.17 16.51 -6.04
CA VAL A 10 11.75 17.51 -6.94
C VAL A 10 10.68 17.99 -7.92
N ARG A 11 9.93 17.04 -8.47
CA ARG A 11 8.83 17.31 -9.42
C ARG A 11 7.53 17.69 -8.73
N ARG A 12 7.43 17.49 -7.41
CA ARG A 12 6.22 17.72 -6.61
C ARG A 12 5.00 17.08 -7.24
N ALA A 13 5.14 15.80 -7.59
CA ALA A 13 4.22 15.08 -8.45
C ALA A 13 4.01 13.63 -8.02
N VAL A 14 2.91 13.05 -8.49
CA VAL A 14 2.67 11.60 -8.48
C VAL A 14 2.85 11.10 -9.90
N LEU A 15 3.67 10.07 -10.07
CA LEU A 15 3.97 9.47 -11.36
C LEU A 15 3.58 7.98 -11.39
N ARG A 16 3.44 7.45 -12.60
CA ARG A 16 3.38 6.01 -12.85
C ARG A 16 4.31 5.61 -13.98
N ALA A 17 4.71 4.35 -14.01
CA ALA A 17 5.38 3.71 -15.14
C ALA A 17 5.01 2.22 -15.17
N ASP A 18 5.17 1.57 -16.33
CA ASP A 18 5.02 0.13 -16.46
C ASP A 18 6.03 -0.59 -15.54
N LYS A 19 5.55 -1.52 -14.71
CA LYS A 19 6.37 -2.11 -13.63
C LYS A 19 7.44 -3.07 -14.15
N TYR A 20 7.30 -3.60 -15.36
CA TYR A 20 8.21 -4.60 -15.92
C TYR A 20 9.22 -3.99 -16.88
N THR A 21 8.82 -2.98 -17.64
CA THR A 21 9.63 -2.36 -18.69
C THR A 21 10.16 -0.98 -18.30
N GLY A 22 9.55 -0.32 -17.31
CA GLY A 22 9.82 1.09 -16.99
C GLY A 22 9.29 2.08 -18.02
N GLY A 23 8.62 1.61 -19.08
CA GLY A 23 8.01 2.42 -20.13
C GLY A 23 6.70 3.09 -19.70
N ASP A 24 6.08 3.82 -20.63
CA ASP A 24 4.80 4.56 -20.41
C ASP A 24 4.81 5.43 -19.14
N MET A 25 5.94 6.11 -18.87
CA MET A 25 6.03 7.02 -17.73
C MET A 25 5.05 8.18 -17.91
N LYS A 26 4.17 8.37 -16.92
CA LYS A 26 3.16 9.43 -16.93
C LYS A 26 3.09 10.15 -15.59
N VAL A 27 2.88 11.47 -15.65
CA VAL A 27 2.55 12.29 -14.49
C VAL A 27 1.03 12.22 -14.30
N LEU A 28 0.60 11.77 -13.13
CA LEU A 28 -0.81 11.66 -12.76
C LEU A 28 -1.31 12.92 -12.07
N ARG A 29 -0.46 13.51 -11.23
CA ARG A 29 -0.72 14.78 -10.57
C ARG A 29 0.57 15.59 -10.51
N ALA A 30 0.50 16.85 -10.90
CA ALA A 30 1.59 17.80 -10.80
C ALA A 30 1.25 18.92 -9.80
N ASP A 31 2.23 19.79 -9.54
CA ASP A 31 2.10 21.03 -8.79
C ASP A 31 1.50 20.85 -7.39
N ILE A 32 1.88 19.77 -6.70
CA ILE A 32 1.42 19.52 -5.34
C ILE A 32 2.00 20.61 -4.43
N PRO A 33 1.16 21.43 -3.73
CA PRO A 33 1.60 22.60 -2.95
C PRO A 33 2.62 22.33 -1.84
N GLN A 34 2.74 21.09 -1.39
CA GLN A 34 3.76 20.64 -0.46
C GLN A 34 4.49 19.41 -1.00
N GLN A 35 5.57 18.99 -0.34
CA GLN A 35 6.30 17.79 -0.74
C GLN A 35 5.40 16.56 -0.58
N PRO A 36 5.14 15.80 -1.66
CA PRO A 36 4.32 14.61 -1.56
C PRO A 36 5.10 13.50 -0.82
N MET A 37 4.48 12.95 0.23
CA MET A 37 5.09 11.93 1.10
C MET A 37 4.65 10.52 0.67
N GLY A 38 4.03 9.77 1.57
CA GLY A 38 3.51 8.43 1.26
C GLY A 38 2.26 8.47 0.37
N ILE A 39 2.11 7.45 -0.46
CA ILE A 39 0.89 7.15 -1.19
C ILE A 39 0.45 5.71 -0.92
N VAL A 40 -0.84 5.46 -1.03
CA VAL A 40 -1.44 4.14 -0.91
C VAL A 40 -2.35 3.89 -2.10
N ALA A 41 -2.28 2.68 -2.67
CA ALA A 41 -3.22 2.24 -3.68
C ALA A 41 -4.51 1.77 -2.99
N VAL A 42 -5.65 2.30 -3.43
CA VAL A 42 -6.96 1.91 -2.91
C VAL A 42 -7.75 1.26 -4.04
N ALA A 43 -8.02 -0.03 -3.90
CA ALA A 43 -8.96 -0.77 -4.73
C ALA A 43 -9.68 -1.84 -3.87
N ASN A 44 -10.78 -2.37 -4.38
CA ASN A 44 -11.61 -3.33 -3.65
C ASN A 44 -10.87 -4.63 -3.29
N ASP A 45 -9.81 -4.95 -4.02
CA ASP A 45 -8.98 -6.15 -3.85
C ASP A 45 -7.72 -5.91 -3.00
N THR A 46 -7.43 -4.67 -2.61
CA THR A 46 -6.14 -4.32 -1.97
C THR A 46 -6.11 -4.60 -0.47
N ASN A 47 -7.28 -4.63 0.20
CA ASN A 47 -7.38 -4.83 1.64
C ASN A 47 -8.39 -5.93 1.97
N ASN A 48 -7.96 -7.19 1.87
CA ASN A 48 -8.76 -8.29 2.38
C ASN A 48 -8.50 -8.51 3.88
N CYS A 49 -9.09 -7.65 4.71
CA CYS A 49 -9.03 -7.78 6.17
C CYS A 49 -9.86 -8.95 6.72
N GLU A 50 -10.59 -9.68 5.86
CA GLU A 50 -11.51 -10.73 6.29
C GLU A 50 -10.80 -11.96 6.85
N PHE A 51 -9.53 -12.19 6.47
CA PHE A 51 -8.77 -13.40 6.82
C PHE A 51 -7.82 -13.25 8.02
N SER A 52 -7.89 -12.13 8.75
CA SER A 52 -7.06 -11.99 9.95
C SER A 52 -7.47 -13.00 11.02
N GLN A 53 -6.54 -13.84 11.47
CA GLN A 53 -6.78 -14.80 12.57
C GLN A 53 -7.10 -14.09 13.90
N CYS A 54 -6.69 -12.83 14.05
CA CYS A 54 -7.03 -11.99 15.20
C CYS A 54 -8.49 -11.52 15.19
N ARG A 55 -9.22 -11.65 14.08
CA ARG A 55 -10.56 -11.10 13.92
C ARG A 55 -11.57 -11.73 14.88
N VAL A 56 -11.46 -13.04 15.10
CA VAL A 56 -12.38 -13.78 15.99
C VAL A 56 -11.73 -13.87 17.36
N ASN A 57 -12.38 -13.27 18.37
CA ASN A 57 -11.97 -13.33 19.78
C ASN A 57 -10.49 -12.95 20.02
N ASN A 58 -9.97 -11.93 19.31
CA ASN A 58 -8.56 -11.49 19.39
C ASN A 58 -7.56 -12.64 19.17
N GLY A 59 -7.93 -13.68 18.42
CA GLY A 59 -7.12 -14.90 18.26
C GLY A 59 -6.86 -15.67 19.56
N GLY A 60 -7.59 -15.37 20.65
CA GLY A 60 -7.38 -15.91 21.99
C GLY A 60 -6.45 -15.07 22.87
N CYS A 61 -5.91 -13.96 22.37
CA CYS A 61 -4.99 -13.10 23.11
C CYS A 61 -5.72 -12.19 24.11
N HIS A 62 -5.07 -11.89 25.25
CA HIS A 62 -5.61 -10.97 26.26
C HIS A 62 -5.58 -9.51 25.78
N ASP A 63 -4.40 -9.02 25.40
CA ASP A 63 -4.19 -7.62 24.99
C ASP A 63 -3.97 -7.49 23.49
N LEU A 64 -2.81 -7.93 22.99
CA LEU A 64 -2.36 -7.70 21.63
C LEU A 64 -2.27 -9.01 20.83
N CYS A 65 -2.96 -9.06 19.70
CA CYS A 65 -2.86 -10.15 18.73
C CYS A 65 -2.00 -9.73 17.54
N LEU A 66 -0.86 -10.39 17.37
CA LEU A 66 0.06 -10.19 16.26
C LEU A 66 0.26 -11.53 15.54
N LEU A 67 0.40 -11.46 14.22
CA LEU A 67 0.76 -12.61 13.42
C LEU A 67 2.26 -12.88 13.53
N THR A 68 2.64 -14.15 13.66
CA THR A 68 4.03 -14.60 13.50
C THR A 68 4.48 -14.49 12.04
N SER A 69 5.76 -14.73 11.77
CA SER A 69 6.28 -14.80 10.39
C SER A 69 5.60 -15.87 9.53
N GLU A 70 5.03 -16.90 10.16
CA GLU A 70 4.23 -17.96 9.52
C GLU A 70 2.77 -17.54 9.29
N GLY A 71 2.40 -16.32 9.69
CA GLY A 71 1.04 -15.82 9.62
C GLY A 71 0.10 -16.47 10.63
N ARG A 72 0.61 -16.98 11.77
CA ARG A 72 -0.21 -17.63 12.82
C ARG A 72 -0.36 -16.75 14.04
N VAL A 73 -1.44 -16.95 14.80
CA VAL A 73 -1.59 -16.43 16.17
C VAL A 73 -1.18 -17.54 17.15
N THR A 74 -0.36 -17.20 18.15
CA THR A 74 0.13 -18.10 19.21
C THR A 74 -0.20 -17.56 20.58
#